data_AF-A0A6B3EWN9-F1
#
_entry.id   AF-A0A6B3EWN9-F1
#
_cell.length_a   1.000
_cell.length_b   1.000
_cell.length_c   1.000
_cell.angle_alpha   90.00
_cell.angle_beta   90.00
_cell.angle_gamma   90.00
#
_symmetry.space_group_name_H-M   'P 1'
#
loop_
_entity.id
_entity.type
_entity.pdbx_description
1 polymer ?
#
loop_
_entity_poly.entity_id
_entity_poly.type
_entity_poly.pdbx_seq_one_letter_code
_entity_poly.pdbx_strand_id
1 'polypeptide(L)'
;MNAESRTRLNQTPEWNALGKHRDALGEVRLRELFDADPERASRYRLTAGDLYLDYSKHLVTDETLDLLRQLARATGVEKLRDAMFRGEKINTTEDRAVLHTALRAPRDAVIEVDGENVVPAVHAV
;
A
#
# COMPACT_ATOMS: atom_id res chain seq x y z
N MET A 1 -4.59 7.75 -18.52
CA MET A 1 -3.12 7.77 -18.29
C MET A 1 -2.49 6.74 -19.21
N ASN A 2 -1.72 7.18 -20.20
CA ASN A 2 -1.16 6.31 -21.24
C ASN A 2 -0.18 5.32 -20.61
N ALA A 3 -0.49 4.03 -20.72
CA ALA A 3 0.32 2.92 -20.23
C ALA A 3 1.67 2.79 -20.98
N GLU A 4 1.87 3.53 -22.07
CA GLU A 4 2.98 3.36 -23.00
C GLU A 4 4.30 4.04 -22.57
N SER A 5 4.30 4.90 -21.54
CA SER A 5 5.51 5.65 -21.13
C SER A 5 6.05 5.30 -19.73
N ARG A 6 5.51 4.30 -19.04
CA ARG A 6 5.97 3.94 -17.69
C ARG A 6 6.98 2.80 -17.77
N THR A 7 8.16 3.00 -17.19
CA THR A 7 9.14 1.92 -16.96
C THR A 7 8.45 0.74 -16.30
N ARG A 8 8.66 -0.48 -16.82
CA ARG A 8 8.05 -1.67 -16.23
C ARG A 8 8.52 -1.81 -14.78
N LEU A 9 7.64 -2.29 -13.90
CA LEU A 9 7.93 -2.43 -12.47
C LEU A 9 9.26 -3.14 -12.21
N ASN A 10 9.49 -4.26 -12.91
CA ASN A 10 10.71 -5.06 -12.76
C ASN A 10 11.98 -4.45 -13.38
N GLN A 11 11.88 -3.27 -13.97
CA GLN A 11 12.98 -2.51 -14.53
C GLN A 11 13.29 -1.25 -13.71
N THR A 12 12.54 -0.96 -12.64
CA THR A 12 12.83 0.20 -11.80
C THR A 12 14.06 -0.05 -10.92
N PRO A 13 14.81 1.00 -10.56
CA PRO A 13 15.93 0.88 -9.63
C PRO A 13 15.54 0.24 -8.29
N GLU A 14 14.36 0.55 -7.77
CA GLU A 14 13.85 0.06 -6.48
C GLU A 14 13.54 -1.44 -6.54
N TRP A 15 13.00 -1.94 -7.66
CA TRP A 15 12.80 -3.37 -7.86
C TRP A 15 14.13 -4.11 -7.92
N ASN A 16 15.09 -3.57 -8.67
CA ASN A 16 16.43 -4.15 -8.75
C ASN A 16 17.15 -4.13 -7.40
N ALA A 17 16.96 -3.09 -6.60
CA ALA A 17 17.50 -3.01 -5.24
C ALA A 17 16.91 -4.10 -4.32
N LEU A 18 15.59 -4.33 -4.39
CA LEU A 18 14.95 -5.45 -3.68
C LEU A 18 15.48 -6.81 -4.14
N GLY A 19 15.70 -7.00 -5.45
CA GLY A 19 16.31 -8.22 -5.99
C GLY A 19 17.72 -8.46 -5.43
N LYS A 20 18.58 -7.43 -5.46
CA LYS A 20 19.93 -7.50 -4.88
C LYS A 20 19.90 -7.78 -3.38
N HIS A 21 19.00 -7.13 -2.64
CA HIS A 21 18.80 -7.37 -1.22
C HIS A 21 18.39 -8.81 -0.95
N ARG A 22 17.46 -9.35 -1.77
CA ARG A 22 17.05 -10.75 -1.66
C ARG A 22 18.22 -11.70 -1.90
N ASP A 23 19.05 -11.44 -2.91
CA ASP A 23 20.23 -12.26 -3.19
C ASP A 23 21.24 -12.21 -2.03
N ALA A 24 21.46 -11.02 -1.47
CA ALA A 24 22.35 -10.82 -0.32
C ALA A 24 21.84 -11.48 0.97
N LEU A 25 20.52 -11.48 1.18
CA LEU A 25 19.88 -12.14 2.31
C LEU A 25 20.02 -13.68 2.24
N GLY A 26 20.17 -14.23 1.03
CA GLY A 26 20.48 -15.64 0.80
C GLY A 26 19.45 -16.60 1.41
N GLU A 27 19.94 -17.60 2.14
CA GLU A 27 19.14 -18.64 2.78
C GLU A 27 18.80 -18.36 4.25
N VAL A 28 18.76 -17.08 4.66
CA VAL A 28 18.45 -16.74 6.05
C VAL A 28 17.14 -17.39 6.49
N ARG A 29 17.17 -17.96 7.70
CA ARG A 29 16.00 -18.59 8.30
C ARG A 29 15.32 -17.63 9.25
N LEU A 30 14.00 -17.72 9.34
CA LEU A 30 13.24 -16.89 10.26
C LEU A 30 13.72 -17.02 11.71
N ARG A 31 14.12 -18.23 12.15
CA ARG A 31 14.67 -18.47 13.49
C ARG A 31 15.92 -17.65 13.75
N GLU A 32 16.83 -17.59 12.79
CA GLU A 32 18.07 -16.79 12.89
C GLU A 32 17.75 -15.29 13.05
N LEU A 33 16.70 -14.80 12.38
CA LEU A 33 16.24 -13.42 12.54
C LEU A 33 15.65 -13.13 13.93
N PHE A 34 15.05 -14.12 14.59
CA PHE A 34 14.59 -14.00 15.98
C PHE A 34 15.74 -14.14 16.98
N ASP A 35 16.72 -15.01 16.70
CA ASP A 35 17.91 -15.17 17.53
C ASP A 35 18.76 -13.88 17.51
N ALA A 36 18.85 -13.22 16.35
CA ALA A 36 19.60 -11.97 16.18
C ALA A 36 18.87 -10.73 16.76
N ASP A 37 17.55 -10.77 16.88
CA ASP A 37 16.74 -9.68 17.45
C ASP A 37 15.69 -10.24 18.42
N PRO A 38 16.02 -10.35 19.73
CA PRO A 38 15.09 -10.81 20.75
C PRO A 38 13.81 -9.96 20.87
N GLU A 39 13.85 -8.70 20.43
CA GLU A 39 12.69 -7.79 20.45
C GLU A 39 11.88 -7.80 19.15
N ARG A 40 12.24 -8.64 18.18
CA ARG A 40 11.62 -8.70 16.85
C ARG A 40 10.10 -8.80 16.89
N ALA A 41 9.56 -9.65 17.77
CA ALA A 41 8.11 -9.83 17.93
C ALA A 41 7.39 -8.53 18.33
N SER A 42 8.02 -7.74 19.21
CA SER A 42 7.49 -6.46 19.68
C SER A 42 7.77 -5.30 18.72
N ARG A 43 8.82 -5.37 17.91
CA ARG A 43 9.19 -4.35 16.91
C ARG A 43 8.38 -4.48 15.62
N TYR A 44 8.20 -5.70 15.11
CA TYR A 44 7.46 -5.97 13.87
C TYR A 44 6.00 -6.33 14.14
N ARG A 45 5.34 -5.41 14.82
CA ARG A 45 3.90 -5.41 15.02
C ARG A 45 3.35 -4.00 14.88
N LEU A 46 2.06 -3.91 14.59
CA LEU A 46 1.31 -2.65 14.56
C LEU A 46 -0.06 -2.89 15.18
N THR A 47 -0.62 -1.87 15.82
CA THR A 47 -2.03 -1.85 16.23
C THR A 47 -2.70 -0.65 15.59
N ALA A 48 -3.87 -0.87 14.98
CA ALA A 48 -4.67 0.17 14.35
C ALA A 48 -6.14 -0.03 14.74
N GLY A 49 -6.62 0.76 15.70
CA GLY A 49 -7.88 0.47 16.39
C GLY A 49 -7.82 -0.92 17.04
N ASP A 50 -8.82 -1.75 16.76
CA ASP A 50 -8.88 -3.13 17.27
C ASP A 50 -8.06 -4.13 16.44
N LEU A 51 -7.46 -3.70 15.33
CA LEU A 51 -6.65 -4.57 14.48
C LEU A 51 -5.22 -4.69 15.01
N TYR A 52 -4.81 -5.90 15.37
CA TYR A 52 -3.43 -6.26 15.68
C TYR A 52 -2.77 -6.98 14.51
N LEU A 53 -1.70 -6.38 13.97
CA LEU A 53 -0.91 -6.95 12.88
C LEU A 53 0.46 -7.34 13.40
N ASP A 54 0.76 -8.64 13.44
CA ASP A 54 2.11 -9.17 13.69
C ASP A 54 2.71 -9.64 12.37
N TYR A 55 3.75 -8.93 11.91
CA TYR A 55 4.51 -9.28 10.72
C TYR A 55 5.93 -9.76 11.04
N SER A 56 6.25 -9.99 12.32
CA SER A 56 7.56 -10.48 12.79
C SER A 56 7.94 -11.84 12.21
N LYS A 57 6.94 -12.66 11.84
CA LYS A 57 7.12 -14.01 11.28
C LYS A 57 7.35 -14.04 9.76
N HIS A 58 7.69 -12.92 9.16
CA HIS A 58 8.10 -12.82 7.76
C HIS A 58 9.62 -12.69 7.65
N LEU A 59 10.19 -13.08 6.52
CA LEU A 59 11.61 -12.89 6.19
C LEU A 59 11.88 -11.42 5.78
N VAL A 60 11.68 -10.51 6.73
CA VAL A 60 11.89 -9.07 6.57
C VAL A 60 12.90 -8.56 7.59
N THR A 61 13.77 -7.66 7.15
CA THR A 61 14.63 -6.84 8.01
C THR A 61 14.20 -5.38 7.90
N ASP A 62 14.82 -4.49 8.68
CA ASP A 62 14.56 -3.06 8.58
C ASP A 62 14.86 -2.57 7.14
N GLU A 63 15.96 -3.04 6.57
CA GLU A 63 16.34 -2.78 5.18
C GLU A 63 15.31 -3.34 4.18
N THR A 64 14.77 -4.56 4.39
CA THR A 64 13.71 -5.09 3.52
C THR A 64 12.50 -4.16 3.51
N LEU A 65 12.06 -3.70 4.69
CA LEU A 65 10.89 -2.84 4.82
C LEU A 65 11.12 -1.47 4.18
N ASP A 66 12.31 -0.90 4.34
CA ASP A 66 12.67 0.37 3.71
C ASP A 66 12.70 0.28 2.18
N LEU A 67 13.28 -0.78 1.62
CA LEU A 67 13.28 -1.02 0.18
C LEU A 67 11.87 -1.25 -0.38
N LEU A 68 11.01 -1.97 0.34
CA LEU A 68 9.60 -2.15 -0.04
C LEU A 68 8.83 -0.82 -0.03
N ARG A 69 9.06 0.04 0.98
CA ARG A 69 8.45 1.38 1.04
C ARG A 69 8.95 2.27 -0.10
N GLN A 70 10.23 2.21 -0.45
CA GLN A 70 10.79 2.93 -1.59
C GLN A 70 10.12 2.48 -2.90
N LEU A 71 9.95 1.18 -3.13
CA LEU A 71 9.24 0.66 -4.29
C LEU A 71 7.78 1.14 -4.33
N ALA A 72 7.07 1.11 -3.20
CA ALA A 72 5.69 1.59 -3.11
C ALA A 72 5.57 3.09 -3.45
N ARG A 73 6.53 3.91 -3.01
CA ARG A 73 6.60 5.34 -3.35
C ARG A 73 6.91 5.56 -4.83
N ALA A 74 7.92 4.87 -5.37
CA ALA A 74 8.31 4.98 -6.78
C ALA A 74 7.19 4.57 -7.74
N THR A 75 6.36 3.61 -7.34
CA THR A 75 5.21 3.15 -8.12
C THR A 75 3.94 3.99 -7.90
N GLY A 76 3.96 4.90 -6.93
CA GLY A 76 2.89 5.85 -6.65
C GLY A 76 1.67 5.24 -5.97
N VAL A 77 1.86 4.23 -5.12
CA VAL A 77 0.77 3.59 -4.35
C VAL A 77 -0.04 4.63 -3.56
N GLU A 78 0.63 5.55 -2.88
CA GLU A 78 -0.02 6.62 -2.11
C GLU A 78 -0.82 7.56 -3.01
N LYS A 79 -0.27 7.93 -4.18
CA LYS A 79 -0.99 8.75 -5.17
C LYS A 79 -2.25 8.06 -5.68
N LEU A 80 -2.17 6.75 -5.97
CA LEU A 80 -3.30 5.96 -6.44
C LEU A 80 -4.36 5.79 -5.35
N ARG A 81 -3.94 5.56 -4.10
CA ARG A 81 -4.83 5.57 -2.93
C ARG A 81 -5.56 6.91 -2.86
N ASP A 82 -4.85 8.03 -2.88
CA ASP A 82 -5.47 9.34 -2.70
C ASP A 82 -6.41 9.69 -3.87
N ALA A 83 -6.07 9.29 -5.10
CA ALA A 83 -6.95 9.40 -6.26
C ALA A 83 -8.24 8.59 -6.09
N MET A 84 -8.14 7.36 -5.57
CA MET A 84 -9.32 6.54 -5.21
C MET A 84 -10.21 7.29 -4.21
N PHE A 85 -9.64 7.78 -3.10
CA PHE A 85 -10.40 8.47 -2.05
C PHE A 85 -11.04 9.79 -2.53
N ARG A 86 -10.44 10.47 -3.51
CA ARG A 86 -11.00 11.68 -4.14
C ARG A 86 -12.08 11.42 -5.19
N GLY A 87 -12.37 10.16 -5.53
CA GLY A 87 -13.36 9.84 -6.55
C GLY A 87 -12.84 9.94 -7.99
N GLU A 88 -11.53 9.98 -8.20
CA GLU A 88 -10.96 9.95 -9.55
C GLU A 88 -11.29 8.62 -10.25
N LYS A 89 -11.42 8.67 -11.58
CA LYS A 89 -11.72 7.52 -12.44
C LYS A 89 -10.50 6.60 -12.63
N ILE A 90 -10.12 5.89 -11.57
CA ILE A 90 -8.95 4.99 -11.58
C ILE A 90 -9.23 3.61 -12.20
N ASN A 91 -10.51 3.23 -12.36
CA ASN A 91 -10.87 2.06 -13.17
C ASN A 91 -10.84 2.48 -14.65
N THR A 92 -9.65 2.41 -15.25
CA THR A 92 -9.39 2.99 -16.56
C THR A 92 -10.03 2.26 -17.73
N THR A 93 -10.34 0.96 -17.60
CA THR A 93 -10.97 0.18 -18.67
C THR A 93 -12.46 0.48 -18.81
N GLU A 94 -13.10 0.94 -17.72
CA GLU A 94 -14.52 1.29 -17.70
C GLU A 94 -14.77 2.80 -17.56
N ASP A 95 -13.71 3.61 -17.43
CA ASP A 95 -13.78 5.05 -17.12
C ASP A 95 -14.64 5.37 -15.87
N ARG A 96 -14.37 4.67 -14.75
CA ARG A 96 -15.19 4.75 -13.53
C ARG A 96 -14.39 5.06 -12.26
N ALA A 97 -15.03 5.80 -11.35
CA ALA A 97 -14.57 5.98 -9.98
C ALA A 97 -14.71 4.68 -9.17
N VAL A 98 -13.85 4.49 -8.16
CA VAL A 98 -13.88 3.32 -7.26
C VAL A 98 -14.07 3.82 -5.83
N LEU A 99 -15.32 3.87 -5.36
CA LEU A 99 -15.70 4.56 -4.11
C LEU A 99 -16.47 3.70 -3.10
N HIS A 100 -16.07 2.45 -2.93
CA HIS A 100 -16.62 1.61 -1.85
C HIS A 100 -16.36 2.20 -0.45
N THR A 101 -15.39 3.11 -0.30
CA THR A 101 -15.12 3.85 0.93
C THR A 101 -16.20 4.89 1.26
N ALA A 102 -16.85 5.49 0.26
CA ALA A 102 -17.93 6.47 0.47
C ALA A 102 -19.13 5.86 1.21
N LEU A 103 -19.37 4.55 1.03
CA LEU A 103 -20.42 3.78 1.72
C LEU A 103 -20.26 3.72 3.24
N ARG A 104 -19.08 4.07 3.76
CA ARG A 104 -18.77 4.09 5.20
C ARG A 104 -18.32 5.46 5.68
N ALA A 105 -18.44 6.49 4.84
CA ALA A 105 -18.04 7.84 5.19
C ALA A 105 -19.04 8.45 6.19
N PRO A 106 -18.57 9.30 7.13
CA PRO A 106 -19.46 10.02 8.01
C PRO A 106 -20.34 11.00 7.19
N ARG A 107 -21.49 11.39 7.76
CA ARG A 107 -22.53 12.19 7.07
C ARG A 107 -22.04 13.55 6.57
N ASP A 108 -21.00 14.09 7.20
CA ASP A 108 -20.38 15.38 6.91
C ASP A 108 -19.20 15.29 5.93
N ALA A 109 -18.82 14.09 5.50
CA ALA A 109 -17.79 13.92 4.50
C ALA A 109 -18.22 14.50 3.14
N VAL A 110 -17.23 14.99 2.40
CA VAL A 110 -17.40 15.46 1.01
C VAL A 110 -16.53 14.60 0.11
N ILE A 111 -17.18 13.83 -0.76
CA ILE A 111 -16.53 13.00 -1.77
C ILE A 111 -17.22 13.29 -3.09
N GLU A 112 -16.50 13.92 -4.02
CA GLU A 112 -17.06 14.36 -5.28
C GLU A 112 -16.77 13.37 -6.42
N VAL A 113 -17.79 13.11 -7.24
CA VAL A 113 -17.65 12.42 -8.53
C VAL A 113 -18.35 13.26 -9.57
N ASP A 114 -17.64 13.58 -10.66
CA ASP A 114 -18.19 14.39 -11.76
C ASP A 114 -18.83 15.72 -11.30
N GLY A 115 -18.31 16.31 -10.21
CA GLY A 115 -18.78 17.59 -9.64
C GLY A 115 -19.92 17.47 -8.62
N GLU A 116 -20.36 16.26 -8.28
CA GLU A 116 -21.44 16.03 -7.30
C GLU A 116 -20.93 15.31 -6.05
N ASN A 117 -21.30 15.80 -4.86
CA ASN A 117 -21.01 15.11 -3.60
C ASN A 117 -21.93 13.88 -3.46
N VAL A 118 -21.35 12.68 -3.41
CA VAL A 118 -22.11 11.41 -3.38
C VAL A 118 -22.57 11.00 -1.98
N VAL A 119 -21.99 11.58 -0.92
CA VAL A 119 -22.24 11.17 0.48
C VAL A 119 -23.71 11.33 0.91
N PRO A 120 -24.43 12.43 0.59
CA PRO A 120 -25.85 12.55 0.92
C PRO A 120 -26.72 11.45 0.31
N ALA A 121 -26.46 11.06 -0.93
CA ALA A 121 -27.20 10.00 -1.61
C ALA A 121 -26.96 8.63 -0.97
N VAL A 122 -25.73 8.35 -0.52
CA VAL A 122 -25.39 7.12 0.22
C VAL A 122 -26.20 6.99 1.51
N HIS A 123 -26.34 8.09 2.27
CA HIS A 123 -27.04 8.09 3.57
C HIS A 123 -28.56 8.15 3.47
N ALA A 124 -29.12 8.30 2.27
CA ALA A 124 -30.55 8.30 2.01
C ALA A 124 -31.12 6.88 1.75
N VAL A 125 -30.26 5.89 1.56
CA VAL A 125 -30.59 4.46 1.39
C VAL A 125 -30.52 3.74 2.72
#